data_AF-A0A2E7VYY2-F1
#
_entry.id   AF-A0A2E7VYY2-F1
#
_cell.length_a   1.000
_cell.length_b   1.000
_cell.length_c   1.000
_cell.angle_alpha   90.00
_cell.angle_beta   90.00
_cell.angle_gamma   90.00
#
_symmetry.space_group_name_H-M   'P 1'
#
loop_
_entity.id
_entity.type
_entity.pdbx_description
1 polymer ?
#
loop_
_entity_poly.entity_id
_entity_poly.type
_entity_poly.pdbx_seq_one_letter_code
_entity_poly.pdbx_strand_id
1 'polypeptide(L)'
;MQQAHQKIVREKMKTEDSFNLFGDWWEDIEVDIKKAVVKPIDYKTAASVIIKYEWLGCMPAMVKYCFGIYFDVNLGGAVVYSTEYIENLGKWDKYDYTGKIILLSRGACVHWAHPHSASKLITSSMKMLPEKYKVVTATVDEHAGEIGTIYQACNFVYIGSMRDNNPNVNSRKDDRFGVEIDGKLYTARSMRQKVGSQKKEDILNVYPHAVFVPQASKKRYFYFLGNKKERQYHRSQIEDQIQPYPKRDLL
;
A
#
# COMPACT_ATOMS: atom_id res chain seq x y z
N MET A 1 22.97 -1.64 -1.12
CA MET A 1 21.83 -1.31 -0.23
C MET A 1 20.55 -1.31 -1.07
N GLN A 2 19.58 -2.20 -0.81
CA GLN A 2 18.32 -2.20 -1.56
C GLN A 2 17.52 -0.96 -1.16
N GLN A 3 17.44 0.03 -2.05
CA GLN A 3 16.66 1.25 -1.82
C GLN A 3 15.17 0.95 -1.95
N ALA A 4 14.34 1.63 -1.15
CA ALA A 4 12.90 1.54 -1.29
C ALA A 4 12.47 2.15 -2.63
N HIS A 5 11.53 1.52 -3.31
CA HIS A 5 11.06 2.00 -4.62
C HIS A 5 10.57 3.45 -4.59
N GLN A 6 9.83 3.86 -3.56
CA GLN A 6 9.37 5.24 -3.41
C GLN A 6 10.52 6.27 -3.40
N LYS A 7 11.71 5.91 -2.93
CA LYS A 7 12.89 6.79 -2.99
C LYS A 7 13.37 6.93 -4.44
N ILE A 8 13.48 5.81 -5.15
CA ILE A 8 13.92 5.76 -6.56
C ILE A 8 12.98 6.57 -7.44
N VAL A 9 11.66 6.43 -7.26
CA VAL A 9 10.68 7.21 -8.04
C VAL A 9 10.80 8.70 -7.76
N ARG A 10 10.95 9.10 -6.50
CA ARG A 10 11.10 10.52 -6.17
C ARG A 10 12.36 11.12 -6.79
N GLU A 11 13.47 10.39 -6.76
CA GLU A 11 14.73 10.83 -7.40
C GLU A 11 14.58 10.94 -8.92
N LYS A 12 13.97 9.92 -9.56
CA LYS A 12 13.67 9.94 -10.98
C LYS A 12 12.77 11.12 -11.37
N MET A 13 11.68 11.32 -10.63
CA MET A 13 10.70 12.37 -10.91
C MET A 13 11.26 13.77 -10.70
N LYS A 14 12.17 13.95 -9.73
CA LYS A 14 12.89 15.21 -9.56
C LYS A 14 13.69 15.55 -10.83
N THR A 15 14.40 14.58 -11.37
CA THR A 15 15.18 14.75 -12.61
C THR A 15 14.27 15.00 -13.81
N GLU A 16 13.21 14.21 -14.00
CA GLU A 16 12.29 14.38 -15.13
C GLU A 16 11.54 15.72 -15.09
N ASP A 17 11.05 16.12 -13.92
CA ASP A 17 10.33 17.38 -13.76
C ASP A 17 11.29 18.59 -13.95
N SER A 18 12.60 18.48 -13.67
CA SER A 18 13.54 19.62 -13.85
C SER A 18 13.77 20.06 -15.31
N PHE A 19 13.40 19.21 -16.27
CA PHE A 19 13.49 19.54 -17.70
C PHE A 19 12.22 20.20 -18.25
N ASN A 20 11.27 20.59 -17.39
CA ASN A 20 10.03 21.21 -17.83
C ASN A 20 10.21 22.70 -18.21
N LEU A 21 9.27 23.27 -18.99
CA LEU A 21 9.31 24.64 -19.49
C LEU A 21 9.35 25.71 -18.36
N PHE A 22 8.88 25.36 -17.18
CA PHE A 22 8.79 26.21 -15.98
C PHE A 22 9.93 25.95 -14.99
N GLY A 23 10.91 25.10 -15.32
CA GLY A 23 12.02 24.72 -14.44
C GLY A 23 11.56 24.10 -13.12
N ASP A 24 12.33 24.35 -12.06
CA ASP A 24 12.11 23.82 -10.71
C ASP A 24 11.08 24.65 -9.93
N TRP A 25 9.92 24.92 -10.52
CA TRP A 25 8.83 25.74 -9.95
C TRP A 25 8.40 25.33 -8.53
N TRP A 26 8.70 24.10 -8.11
CA TRP A 26 8.39 23.61 -6.77
C TRP A 26 9.31 24.20 -5.68
N GLU A 27 10.45 24.79 -6.03
CA GLU A 27 11.35 25.42 -5.06
C GLU A 27 10.71 26.64 -4.38
N ASP A 28 9.77 27.29 -5.07
CA ASP A 28 9.01 28.42 -4.56
C ASP A 28 7.82 28.01 -3.67
N ILE A 29 7.53 26.70 -3.58
CA ILE A 29 6.45 26.20 -2.73
C ILE A 29 6.89 26.19 -1.27
N GLU A 30 6.12 26.87 -0.42
CA GLU A 30 6.31 26.76 1.02
C GLU A 30 5.91 25.38 1.54
N VAL A 31 6.90 24.50 1.75
CA VAL A 31 6.68 23.11 2.20
C VAL A 31 6.70 22.92 3.73
N ASP A 32 6.34 23.95 4.51
CA ASP A 32 6.25 23.80 5.97
C ASP A 32 5.16 22.79 6.35
N ILE A 33 5.58 21.70 6.99
CA ILE A 33 4.69 20.64 7.43
C ILE A 33 3.61 21.13 8.40
N LYS A 34 3.84 22.23 9.15
CA LYS A 34 2.83 22.79 10.05
C LYS A 34 1.68 23.43 9.28
N LYS A 35 1.99 24.10 8.17
CA LYS A 35 1.01 24.74 7.28
C LYS A 35 0.29 23.75 6.36
N ALA A 36 0.85 22.56 6.17
CA ALA A 36 0.26 21.55 5.30
C ALA A 36 -1.16 21.14 5.76
N VAL A 37 -2.13 21.12 4.85
CA VAL A 37 -3.53 20.75 5.13
C VAL A 37 -3.85 19.40 4.51
N VAL A 38 -4.42 18.50 5.30
CA VAL A 38 -4.95 17.23 4.78
C VAL A 38 -6.45 17.37 4.61
N LYS A 39 -6.98 17.00 3.43
CA LYS A 39 -8.42 17.08 3.14
C LYS A 39 -8.87 15.95 2.21
N PRO A 40 -10.18 15.62 2.20
CA PRO A 40 -10.75 14.75 1.17
C PRO A 40 -10.50 15.33 -0.23
N ILE A 41 -10.23 14.45 -1.19
CA ILE A 41 -10.06 14.79 -2.60
C ILE A 41 -10.88 13.83 -3.46
N ASP A 42 -11.10 14.17 -4.72
CA ASP A 42 -11.74 13.25 -5.66
C ASP A 42 -10.77 12.19 -6.20
N TYR A 43 -11.32 11.18 -6.86
CA TYR A 43 -10.58 10.08 -7.45
C TYR A 43 -9.55 10.51 -8.52
N LYS A 44 -9.91 11.48 -9.38
CA LYS A 44 -9.03 11.93 -10.47
C LYS A 44 -7.81 12.65 -9.90
N THR A 45 -8.04 13.48 -8.89
CA THR A 45 -6.99 14.18 -8.14
C THR A 45 -6.06 13.20 -7.42
N ALA A 46 -6.59 12.13 -6.81
CA ALA A 46 -5.74 11.10 -6.23
C ALA A 46 -4.94 10.32 -7.30
N ALA A 47 -5.59 10.00 -8.42
CA ALA A 47 -4.99 9.24 -9.51
C ALA A 47 -3.78 9.95 -10.14
N SER A 48 -3.81 11.29 -10.27
CA SER A 48 -2.69 12.06 -10.83
C SER A 48 -1.39 11.88 -10.05
N VAL A 49 -1.47 11.66 -8.73
CA VAL A 49 -0.32 11.38 -7.87
C VAL A 49 -0.02 9.89 -7.84
N ILE A 50 -1.02 9.04 -7.56
CA ILE A 50 -0.80 7.61 -7.35
C ILE A 50 -0.21 6.93 -8.59
N ILE A 51 -0.75 7.22 -9.78
CA ILE A 51 -0.26 6.59 -11.02
C ILE A 51 1.18 7.01 -11.32
N LYS A 52 1.57 8.26 -11.02
CA LYS A 52 2.91 8.80 -11.30
C LYS A 52 3.95 8.39 -10.26
N TYR A 53 3.56 8.31 -8.98
CA TYR A 53 4.51 8.21 -7.87
C TYR A 53 4.46 6.88 -7.08
N GLU A 54 3.46 6.03 -7.28
CA GLU A 54 3.35 4.73 -6.58
C GLU A 54 3.91 3.57 -7.41
N TRP A 55 4.48 2.57 -6.73
CA TRP A 55 5.18 1.42 -7.33
C TRP A 55 4.40 0.70 -8.41
N LEU A 56 3.12 0.43 -8.17
CA LEU A 56 2.32 -0.37 -9.11
C LEU A 56 1.78 0.47 -10.27
N GLY A 57 1.97 1.80 -10.26
CA GLY A 57 1.62 2.69 -11.37
C GLY A 57 0.15 2.65 -11.78
N CYS A 58 -0.76 2.25 -10.88
CA CYS A 58 -2.17 2.09 -11.19
C CYS A 58 -3.05 2.32 -9.96
N MET A 59 -4.32 2.67 -10.19
CA MET A 59 -5.28 2.81 -9.10
C MET A 59 -5.77 1.44 -8.60
N PRO A 60 -6.19 1.32 -7.33
CA PRO A 60 -6.87 0.11 -6.85
C PRO A 60 -8.18 -0.11 -7.61
N ALA A 61 -8.58 -1.37 -7.79
CA ALA A 61 -9.82 -1.71 -8.50
C ALA A 61 -11.09 -1.12 -7.86
N MET A 62 -11.09 -0.93 -6.54
CA MET A 62 -12.19 -0.34 -5.79
C MET A 62 -11.61 0.74 -4.87
N VAL A 63 -12.11 1.97 -4.96
CA VAL A 63 -11.69 3.07 -4.08
C VAL A 63 -12.92 3.57 -3.32
N LYS A 64 -12.81 3.69 -1.99
CA LYS A 64 -13.85 4.18 -1.09
C LYS A 64 -13.62 5.62 -0.66
N TYR A 65 -12.38 5.96 -0.31
CA TYR A 65 -12.00 7.29 0.17
C TYR A 65 -10.65 7.70 -0.39
N CYS A 66 -10.51 8.97 -0.71
CA CYS A 66 -9.28 9.58 -1.17
C CYS A 66 -8.97 10.81 -0.31
N PHE A 67 -7.73 10.96 0.11
CA PHE A 67 -7.27 12.12 0.85
C PHE A 67 -5.95 12.63 0.26
N GLY A 68 -5.81 13.96 0.25
CA GLY A 68 -4.61 14.64 -0.23
C GLY A 68 -4.00 15.51 0.86
N ILE A 69 -2.68 15.65 0.85
CA ILE A 69 -1.96 16.67 1.62
C ILE A 69 -1.60 17.82 0.70
N TYR A 70 -1.93 19.04 1.11
CA TYR A 70 -1.71 20.27 0.35
C TYR A 70 -0.72 21.17 1.07
N PHE A 71 0.16 21.79 0.28
CA PHE A 71 1.00 22.92 0.65
C PHE A 71 0.45 24.14 -0.10
N ASP A 72 -0.35 24.94 0.62
CA ASP A 72 -1.23 25.96 0.03
C ASP A 72 -2.15 25.36 -1.05
N VAL A 73 -2.01 25.75 -2.32
CA VAL A 73 -2.80 25.22 -3.45
C VAL A 73 -2.21 23.95 -4.06
N ASN A 74 -0.98 23.58 -3.69
CA ASN A 74 -0.23 22.51 -4.35
C ASN A 74 -0.42 21.15 -3.66
N LEU A 75 -0.77 20.12 -4.43
CA LEU A 75 -0.96 18.76 -3.92
C LEU A 75 0.41 18.07 -3.72
N GLY A 76 0.78 17.84 -2.46
CA GLY A 76 2.04 17.19 -2.07
C GLY A 76 1.98 15.66 -1.97
N GLY A 77 0.79 15.07 -1.99
CA GLY A 77 0.64 13.63 -1.89
C GLY A 77 -0.81 13.18 -1.78
N ALA A 78 -1.05 11.90 -2.04
CA ALA A 78 -2.37 11.29 -1.97
C ALA A 78 -2.31 9.91 -1.30
N VAL A 79 -3.38 9.57 -0.59
CA VAL A 79 -3.66 8.22 -0.09
C VAL A 79 -5.07 7.80 -0.48
N VAL A 80 -5.26 6.51 -0.71
CA VAL A 80 -6.55 5.93 -1.08
C VAL A 80 -6.85 4.71 -0.23
N TYR A 81 -8.12 4.62 0.17
CA TYR A 81 -8.65 3.52 0.95
C TYR A 81 -9.61 2.68 0.11
N SER A 82 -9.57 1.36 0.29
CA SER A 82 -10.43 0.40 -0.40
C SER A 82 -11.10 -0.56 0.58
N THR A 83 -12.09 -1.32 0.08
CA THR A 83 -12.53 -2.53 0.78
C THR A 83 -11.34 -3.45 1.05
N GLU A 84 -11.32 -4.09 2.20
CA GLU A 84 -10.31 -5.08 2.51
C GLU A 84 -10.54 -6.34 1.63
N TYR A 85 -9.49 -6.86 0.99
CA TYR A 85 -9.56 -7.86 -0.08
C TYR A 85 -10.01 -9.28 0.34
N ILE A 86 -9.97 -9.63 1.62
CA ILE A 86 -10.43 -10.91 2.18
C ILE A 86 -11.62 -10.77 3.13
N GLU A 87 -12.20 -9.58 3.26
CA GLU A 87 -13.41 -9.37 4.07
C GLU A 87 -14.57 -10.25 3.57
N ASN A 88 -14.81 -10.29 2.25
CA ASN A 88 -15.83 -11.15 1.63
C ASN A 88 -15.54 -12.66 1.79
N LEU A 89 -14.38 -13.06 2.29
CA LEU A 89 -14.04 -14.47 2.56
C LEU A 89 -14.27 -14.87 4.03
N GLY A 90 -14.84 -13.98 4.86
CA GLY A 90 -15.10 -14.23 6.29
C GLY A 90 -13.83 -14.36 7.14
N LYS A 91 -12.65 -14.03 6.61
CA LYS A 91 -11.37 -14.21 7.31
C LYS A 91 -11.23 -13.32 8.55
N TRP A 92 -11.99 -12.23 8.58
CA TRP A 92 -11.98 -11.23 9.64
C TRP A 92 -13.03 -11.47 10.73
N ASP A 93 -13.97 -12.41 10.52
CA ASP A 93 -15.08 -12.68 11.44
C ASP A 93 -14.57 -13.10 12.81
N LYS A 94 -13.58 -14.00 12.84
CA LYS A 94 -12.95 -14.50 14.08
C LYS A 94 -12.23 -13.43 14.90
N TYR A 95 -12.00 -12.25 14.33
CA TYR A 95 -11.33 -11.12 15.00
C TYR A 95 -12.31 -9.98 15.31
N ASP A 96 -13.61 -10.14 15.07
CA ASP A 96 -14.61 -9.08 15.18
C ASP A 96 -14.26 -7.82 14.34
N TYR A 97 -13.68 -8.04 13.15
CA TYR A 97 -13.25 -6.95 12.27
C TYR A 97 -14.20 -6.71 11.09
N THR A 98 -15.10 -7.64 10.81
CA THR A 98 -16.02 -7.57 9.67
C THR A 98 -16.93 -6.34 9.76
N GLY A 99 -16.98 -5.56 8.68
CA GLY A 99 -17.66 -4.27 8.61
C GLY A 99 -16.92 -3.11 9.30
N LYS A 100 -15.87 -3.41 10.07
CA LYS A 100 -15.07 -2.44 10.86
C LYS A 100 -13.66 -2.24 10.29
N ILE A 101 -13.29 -2.99 9.26
CA ILE A 101 -11.95 -2.99 8.66
C ILE A 101 -11.92 -2.27 7.32
N ILE A 102 -10.82 -1.56 7.06
CA ILE A 102 -10.54 -0.93 5.76
C ILE A 102 -9.08 -1.11 5.39
N LEU A 103 -8.79 -1.10 4.08
CA LEU A 103 -7.44 -1.18 3.55
C LEU A 103 -6.97 0.21 3.15
N LEU A 104 -5.84 0.67 3.70
CA LEU A 104 -5.03 1.73 3.11
C LEU A 104 -4.27 1.11 1.93
N SER A 105 -4.85 1.26 0.75
CA SER A 105 -4.49 0.46 -0.42
C SER A 105 -3.26 0.99 -1.14
N ARG A 106 -3.16 2.32 -1.26
CA ARG A 106 -2.04 3.01 -1.90
C ARG A 106 -1.84 4.37 -1.28
N GLY A 107 -0.60 4.85 -1.40
CA GLY A 107 -0.23 6.19 -1.03
C GLY A 107 1.09 6.57 -1.67
N ALA A 108 1.22 7.83 -2.06
CA ALA A 108 2.46 8.38 -2.55
C ALA A 108 2.54 9.87 -2.23
N CYS A 109 3.77 10.37 -2.10
CA CYS A 109 4.06 11.80 -2.00
C CYS A 109 4.92 12.20 -3.19
N VAL A 110 4.72 13.41 -3.68
CA VAL A 110 5.53 13.98 -4.76
C VAL A 110 6.96 14.22 -4.28
N HIS A 111 7.88 14.38 -5.22
CA HIS A 111 9.31 14.40 -4.91
C HIS A 111 9.73 15.61 -4.06
N TRP A 112 9.09 16.77 -4.24
CA TRP A 112 9.35 18.00 -3.50
C TRP A 112 8.62 18.13 -2.16
N ALA A 113 7.64 17.25 -1.87
CA ALA A 113 6.90 17.34 -0.62
C ALA A 113 7.77 17.07 0.61
N HIS A 114 7.45 17.76 1.71
CA HIS A 114 8.16 17.65 2.99
C HIS A 114 8.38 16.18 3.41
N PRO A 115 9.54 15.80 4.00
CA PRO A 115 9.84 14.40 4.37
C PRO A 115 8.81 13.74 5.29
N HIS A 116 8.12 14.53 6.13
CA HIS A 116 7.08 14.07 7.05
C HIS A 116 5.65 14.12 6.46
N SER A 117 5.50 14.42 5.17
CA SER A 117 4.19 14.52 4.51
C SER A 117 3.41 13.21 4.58
N ALA A 118 4.09 12.08 4.35
CA ALA A 118 3.45 10.77 4.32
C ALA A 118 2.83 10.41 5.68
N SER A 119 3.55 10.65 6.79
CA SER A 119 3.05 10.31 8.12
C SER A 119 1.93 11.26 8.55
N LYS A 120 2.04 12.56 8.26
CA LYS A 120 0.95 13.53 8.49
C LYS A 120 -0.29 13.17 7.68
N LEU A 121 -0.13 12.84 6.40
CA LEU A 121 -1.21 12.44 5.51
C LEU A 121 -1.94 11.19 6.00
N ILE A 122 -1.21 10.10 6.30
CA ILE A 122 -1.79 8.85 6.78
C ILE A 122 -2.49 9.06 8.13
N THR A 123 -1.83 9.68 9.10
CA THR A 123 -2.42 9.86 10.44
C THR A 123 -3.61 10.83 10.46
N SER A 124 -3.60 11.86 9.60
CA SER A 124 -4.72 12.81 9.52
C SER A 124 -5.90 12.23 8.74
N SER A 125 -5.64 11.53 7.61
CA SER A 125 -6.70 10.89 6.82
C SER A 125 -7.43 9.81 7.61
N MET A 126 -6.73 9.02 8.44
CA MET A 126 -7.36 8.04 9.32
C MET A 126 -8.38 8.64 10.30
N LYS A 127 -8.18 9.88 10.75
CA LYS A 127 -9.11 10.59 11.63
C LYS A 127 -10.38 11.06 10.90
N MET A 128 -10.33 11.14 9.57
CA MET A 128 -11.45 11.57 8.72
C MET A 128 -12.26 10.38 8.18
N LEU A 129 -11.85 9.13 8.49
CA LEU A 129 -12.59 7.95 8.11
C LEU A 129 -13.92 7.87 8.88
N PRO A 130 -14.98 7.30 8.30
CA PRO A 130 -16.23 7.07 9.01
C PRO A 130 -16.04 6.24 10.28
N GLU A 131 -16.80 6.59 11.33
CA GLU A 131 -16.66 6.01 12.69
C GLU A 131 -16.81 4.48 12.76
N LYS A 132 -17.54 3.89 11.80
CA LYS A 132 -17.68 2.43 11.68
C LYS A 132 -16.33 1.70 11.57
N TYR A 133 -15.32 2.36 11.00
CA TYR A 133 -14.00 1.77 10.85
C TYR A 133 -13.22 1.84 12.15
N LYS A 134 -12.86 0.67 12.67
CA LYS A 134 -12.06 0.49 13.89
C LYS A 134 -10.67 -0.05 13.58
N VAL A 135 -10.46 -0.60 12.39
CA VAL A 135 -9.19 -1.21 11.98
C VAL A 135 -8.81 -0.75 10.57
N VAL A 136 -7.58 -0.26 10.43
CA VAL A 136 -6.97 0.03 9.13
C VAL A 136 -5.86 -0.98 8.89
N THR A 137 -5.86 -1.60 7.73
CA THR A 137 -4.77 -2.48 7.30
C THR A 137 -3.96 -1.85 6.18
N ALA A 138 -2.71 -2.25 6.08
CA ALA A 138 -1.86 -1.93 4.94
C ALA A 138 -0.98 -3.14 4.60
N THR A 139 -0.57 -3.25 3.35
CA THR A 139 0.35 -4.29 2.90
C THR A 139 1.61 -3.68 2.32
N VAL A 140 2.73 -4.36 2.47
CA VAL A 140 4.00 -3.99 1.83
C VAL A 140 4.42 -5.08 0.86
N ASP A 141 5.11 -4.66 -0.21
CA ASP A 141 5.66 -5.55 -1.22
C ASP A 141 7.18 -5.64 -1.05
N GLU A 142 7.68 -6.84 -0.77
CA GLU A 142 9.12 -7.07 -0.56
C GLU A 142 9.92 -6.80 -1.84
N HIS A 143 9.34 -7.03 -3.01
CA HIS A 143 10.00 -6.77 -4.29
C HIS A 143 10.18 -5.27 -4.57
N ALA A 144 9.39 -4.40 -3.92
CA ALA A 144 9.58 -2.96 -3.97
C ALA A 144 10.70 -2.47 -3.02
N GLY A 145 11.39 -3.38 -2.31
CA GLY A 145 12.36 -3.03 -1.27
C GLY A 145 11.71 -2.31 -0.08
N GLU A 146 10.40 -2.51 0.12
CA GLU A 146 9.63 -1.90 1.19
C GLU A 146 9.56 -2.82 2.40
N ILE A 147 9.95 -2.28 3.55
CA ILE A 147 9.76 -2.94 4.85
C ILE A 147 8.60 -2.34 5.65
N GLY A 148 7.90 -1.33 5.10
CA GLY A 148 6.83 -0.62 5.80
C GLY A 148 7.30 0.45 6.77
N THR A 149 8.45 1.08 6.53
CA THR A 149 9.02 2.16 7.36
C THR A 149 7.99 3.24 7.70
N ILE A 150 7.14 3.61 6.73
CA ILE A 150 6.08 4.61 6.98
C ILE A 150 5.00 4.11 7.95
N TYR A 151 4.61 2.84 7.87
CA TYR A 151 3.62 2.25 8.77
C TYR A 151 4.19 2.11 10.18
N GLN A 152 5.47 1.74 10.31
CA GLN A 152 6.19 1.73 11.58
C GLN A 152 6.22 3.13 12.20
N ALA A 153 6.53 4.17 11.41
CA ALA A 153 6.51 5.57 11.87
C ALA A 153 5.10 6.08 12.25
N CYS A 154 4.06 5.46 11.69
CA CYS A 154 2.66 5.77 12.02
C CYS A 154 2.08 4.89 13.15
N ASN A 155 2.91 4.12 13.87
CA ASN A 155 2.50 3.22 14.95
C ASN A 155 1.55 2.08 14.51
N PHE A 156 1.66 1.60 13.28
CA PHE A 156 0.96 0.38 12.87
C PHE A 156 1.67 -0.85 13.45
N VAL A 157 0.92 -1.79 14.03
CA VAL A 157 1.47 -3.08 14.44
C VAL A 157 1.74 -3.96 13.23
N TYR A 158 2.82 -4.74 13.27
CA TYR A 158 3.24 -5.65 12.22
C TYR A 158 2.87 -7.09 12.59
N ILE A 159 2.40 -7.88 11.61
CA ILE A 159 2.06 -9.29 11.85
C ILE A 159 2.79 -10.26 10.89
N GLY A 160 3.70 -9.75 10.06
CA GLY A 160 4.27 -10.57 8.99
C GLY A 160 3.27 -10.90 7.90
N SER A 161 3.38 -12.11 7.35
CA SER A 161 2.56 -12.59 6.24
C SER A 161 1.48 -13.52 6.75
N MET A 162 0.22 -13.21 6.45
CA MET A 162 -0.92 -14.08 6.79
C MET A 162 -0.81 -15.47 6.16
N ARG A 163 -0.12 -15.59 5.02
CA ARG A 163 0.09 -16.88 4.35
C ARG A 163 1.22 -17.66 5.02
N ASP A 164 2.34 -17.00 5.29
CA ASP A 164 3.52 -17.70 5.78
C ASP A 164 3.35 -18.09 7.27
N ASN A 165 2.51 -17.36 7.99
CA ASN A 165 2.08 -17.72 9.34
C ASN A 165 0.99 -18.81 9.37
N ASN A 166 0.48 -19.27 8.23
CA ASN A 166 -0.59 -20.27 8.20
C ASN A 166 0.01 -21.69 8.24
N PRO A 167 -0.17 -22.46 9.33
CA PRO A 167 0.42 -23.80 9.46
C PRO A 167 -0.14 -24.80 8.44
N ASN A 168 -1.30 -24.52 7.84
CA ASN A 168 -1.90 -25.38 6.81
C ASN A 168 -1.37 -25.10 5.40
N VAL A 169 -0.40 -24.18 5.25
CA VAL A 169 0.19 -23.82 3.97
C VAL A 169 1.69 -24.08 4.04
N ASN A 170 2.19 -24.95 3.18
CA ASN A 170 3.63 -25.11 2.98
C ASN A 170 4.17 -23.93 2.16
N SER A 171 4.47 -22.82 2.84
CA SER A 171 5.02 -21.61 2.24
C SER A 171 6.54 -21.68 2.17
N ARG A 172 7.10 -21.43 0.99
CA ARG A 172 8.53 -21.19 0.76
C ARG A 172 8.75 -19.74 0.33
N LYS A 173 9.97 -19.24 0.47
CA LYS A 173 10.33 -17.92 -0.04
C LYS A 173 10.06 -17.86 -1.55
N ASP A 174 9.40 -16.79 -1.98
CA ASP A 174 9.12 -16.45 -3.38
C ASP A 174 8.30 -17.49 -4.18
N ASP A 175 7.53 -18.32 -3.48
CA ASP A 175 6.76 -19.44 -4.06
C ASP A 175 5.34 -19.06 -4.53
N ARG A 176 4.96 -17.78 -4.44
CA ARG A 176 3.63 -17.35 -4.89
C ARG A 176 3.57 -17.40 -6.40
N PHE A 177 2.41 -17.81 -6.90
CA PHE A 177 2.13 -17.79 -8.33
C PHE A 177 2.13 -16.35 -8.86
N GLY A 178 2.99 -16.10 -9.84
CA GLY A 178 2.98 -14.93 -10.70
C GLY A 178 3.30 -15.33 -12.13
N VAL A 179 2.56 -14.78 -13.08
CA VAL A 179 2.87 -14.92 -14.51
C VAL A 179 2.77 -13.55 -15.18
N GLU A 180 3.81 -13.17 -15.90
CA GLU A 180 3.84 -11.97 -16.69
C GLU A 180 3.46 -12.30 -18.13
N ILE A 181 2.50 -11.54 -18.67
CA ILE A 181 2.03 -11.64 -20.04
C ILE A 181 1.89 -10.21 -20.56
N ASP A 182 2.58 -9.90 -21.66
CA ASP A 182 2.58 -8.58 -22.30
C ASP A 182 2.93 -7.43 -21.31
N GLY A 183 3.94 -7.64 -20.46
CA GLY A 183 4.39 -6.66 -19.47
C GLY A 183 3.43 -6.48 -18.29
N LYS A 184 2.40 -7.33 -18.16
CA LYS A 184 1.44 -7.29 -17.05
C LYS A 184 1.52 -8.53 -16.19
N LEU A 185 1.67 -8.33 -14.88
CA LEU A 185 1.66 -9.40 -13.90
C LEU A 185 0.24 -9.88 -13.58
N TYR A 186 0.02 -11.19 -13.68
CA TYR A 186 -1.22 -11.86 -13.33
C TYR A 186 -1.03 -12.78 -12.13
N THR A 187 -1.98 -12.67 -11.19
CA THR A 187 -2.05 -13.56 -10.02
C THR A 187 -2.78 -14.85 -10.37
N ALA A 188 -2.66 -15.84 -9.48
CA ALA A 188 -3.33 -17.13 -9.61
C ALA A 188 -4.85 -16.98 -9.87
N ARG A 189 -5.53 -16.06 -9.16
CA ARG A 189 -6.96 -15.82 -9.33
C ARG A 189 -7.27 -15.24 -10.71
N SER A 190 -6.49 -14.24 -11.13
CA SER A 190 -6.65 -13.59 -12.43
C SER A 190 -6.44 -14.59 -13.58
N MET A 191 -5.48 -15.51 -13.44
CA MET A 191 -5.23 -16.55 -14.45
C MET A 191 -6.35 -17.59 -14.52
N ARG A 192 -6.92 -18.02 -13.39
CA ARG A 192 -8.12 -18.89 -13.43
C ARG A 192 -9.29 -18.22 -14.13
N GLN A 193 -9.50 -16.92 -13.93
CA GLN A 193 -10.56 -16.19 -14.60
C GLN A 193 -10.31 -16.03 -16.11
N LYS A 194 -9.04 -15.94 -16.53
CA LYS A 194 -8.64 -15.68 -17.91
C LYS A 194 -8.48 -16.94 -18.76
N VAL A 195 -7.94 -18.01 -18.19
CA VAL A 195 -7.57 -19.26 -18.88
C VAL A 195 -8.35 -20.47 -18.34
N GLY A 196 -9.00 -20.36 -17.18
CA GLY A 196 -9.65 -21.48 -16.50
C GLY A 196 -8.70 -22.36 -15.69
N SER A 197 -7.38 -22.18 -15.83
CA SER A 197 -6.35 -23.00 -15.18
C SER A 197 -5.20 -22.17 -14.60
N GLN A 198 -4.40 -22.83 -13.75
CA GLN A 198 -3.12 -22.33 -13.21
C GLN A 198 -1.94 -23.20 -13.62
N LYS A 199 -2.19 -24.30 -14.34
CA LYS A 199 -1.10 -25.17 -14.78
C LYS A 199 -0.25 -24.44 -15.81
N LYS A 200 1.06 -24.60 -15.71
CA LYS A 200 2.03 -23.97 -16.61
C LYS A 200 1.74 -24.30 -18.07
N GLU A 201 1.46 -25.57 -18.35
CA GLU A 201 1.15 -26.06 -19.70
C GLU A 201 -0.10 -25.40 -20.29
N ASP A 202 -1.22 -25.41 -19.56
CA ASP A 202 -2.47 -24.76 -20.02
C ASP A 202 -2.27 -23.26 -20.31
N ILE A 203 -1.47 -22.57 -19.50
CA ILE A 203 -1.17 -21.16 -19.70
C ILE A 203 -0.27 -20.95 -20.93
N LEU A 204 0.77 -21.76 -21.10
CA LEU A 204 1.67 -21.66 -22.24
C LEU A 204 1.01 -22.06 -23.56
N ASN A 205 0.00 -22.94 -23.53
CA ASN A 205 -0.80 -23.27 -24.71
C ASN A 205 -1.60 -22.07 -25.23
N VAL A 206 -2.06 -21.19 -24.35
CA VAL A 206 -2.80 -19.97 -24.71
C VAL A 206 -1.85 -18.77 -24.92
N TYR A 207 -0.80 -18.69 -24.11
CA TYR A 207 0.19 -17.61 -24.11
C TYR A 207 1.61 -18.21 -24.12
N PRO A 208 2.14 -18.61 -25.29
CA PRO A 208 3.45 -19.27 -25.38
C PRO A 208 4.62 -18.41 -24.87
N HIS A 209 4.47 -17.09 -24.87
CA HIS A 209 5.45 -16.12 -24.39
C HIS A 209 5.30 -15.77 -22.91
N ALA A 210 4.38 -16.40 -22.18
CA ALA A 210 4.16 -16.11 -20.77
C ALA A 210 5.38 -16.45 -19.90
N VAL A 211 5.79 -15.51 -19.05
CA VAL A 211 6.96 -15.66 -18.17
C VAL A 211 6.51 -15.88 -16.73
N PHE A 212 6.85 -17.02 -16.15
CA PHE A 212 6.54 -17.29 -14.75
C PHE A 212 7.56 -16.60 -13.86
N VAL A 213 7.06 -15.74 -12.97
CA VAL A 213 7.91 -14.92 -12.11
C VAL A 213 7.70 -15.29 -10.64
N PRO A 214 8.78 -15.41 -9.84
CA PRO A 214 8.66 -15.58 -8.41
C PRO A 214 7.89 -14.43 -7.78
N GLN A 215 7.14 -14.69 -6.72
CA GLN A 215 6.37 -13.67 -5.98
C GLN A 215 6.46 -13.94 -4.48
N ALA A 216 6.71 -12.89 -3.71
CA ALA A 216 6.70 -12.95 -2.25
C ALA A 216 5.28 -12.84 -1.68
N SER A 217 5.06 -13.43 -0.50
CA SER A 217 3.84 -13.17 0.25
C SER A 217 3.86 -11.75 0.82
N LYS A 218 2.76 -11.02 0.65
CA LYS A 218 2.66 -9.65 1.17
C LYS A 218 2.62 -9.65 2.69
N LYS A 219 3.51 -8.86 3.29
CA LYS A 219 3.50 -8.60 4.73
C LYS A 219 2.45 -7.54 5.06
N ARG A 220 1.88 -7.60 6.26
CA ARG A 220 0.71 -6.80 6.66
C ARG A 220 0.96 -6.02 7.95
N TYR A 221 0.38 -4.83 7.97
CA TYR A 221 0.34 -3.89 9.07
C TYR A 221 -1.10 -3.57 9.48
N PHE A 222 -1.33 -3.30 10.77
CA PHE A 222 -2.63 -2.94 11.33
C PHE A 222 -2.53 -1.68 12.18
N TYR A 223 -3.54 -0.83 12.08
CA TYR A 223 -3.73 0.33 12.95
C TYR A 223 -5.13 0.31 13.55
N PHE A 224 -5.23 0.67 14.83
CA PHE A 224 -6.47 0.61 15.58
C PHE A 224 -7.01 2.02 15.83
N LEU A 225 -8.25 2.24 15.41
CA LEU A 225 -8.98 3.49 15.55
C LEU A 225 -9.93 3.44 16.76
N GLY A 226 -10.50 4.60 17.09
CA GLY A 226 -11.43 4.75 18.21
C GLY A 226 -10.76 5.16 19.52
N ASN A 227 -11.54 5.07 20.59
CA ASN A 227 -11.11 5.41 21.94
C ASN A 227 -10.13 4.36 22.51
N LYS A 228 -9.53 4.65 23.68
CA LYS A 228 -8.52 3.76 24.29
C LYS A 228 -9.01 2.31 24.48
N LYS A 229 -10.27 2.13 24.87
CA LYS A 229 -10.85 0.79 25.12
C LYS A 229 -11.06 0.05 23.80
N GLU A 230 -11.62 0.70 22.78
CA GLU A 230 -11.81 0.11 21.45
C GLU A 230 -10.47 -0.32 20.84
N ARG A 231 -9.45 0.54 20.92
CA ARG A 231 -8.11 0.22 20.41
C ARG A 231 -7.49 -0.98 21.12
N GLN A 232 -7.63 -1.06 22.45
CA GLN A 232 -7.12 -2.18 23.23
C GLN A 232 -7.84 -3.48 22.89
N TYR A 233 -9.17 -3.45 22.78
CA TYR A 233 -9.99 -4.61 22.42
C TYR A 233 -9.64 -5.13 21.03
N HIS A 234 -9.61 -4.28 20.01
CA HIS A 234 -9.30 -4.73 18.66
C HIS A 234 -7.84 -5.20 18.57
N ARG A 235 -6.88 -4.52 19.20
CA ARG A 235 -5.50 -5.00 19.25
C ARG A 235 -5.38 -6.40 19.84
N SER A 236 -6.10 -6.69 20.94
CA SER A 236 -6.02 -7.99 21.60
C SER A 236 -6.51 -9.16 20.73
N GLN A 237 -7.29 -8.91 19.68
CA GLN A 237 -7.77 -9.96 18.77
C GLN A 237 -6.65 -10.57 17.92
N ILE A 238 -5.55 -9.85 17.72
CA ILE A 238 -4.41 -10.33 16.91
C ILE A 238 -3.09 -10.32 17.70
N GLU A 239 -3.14 -10.21 19.03
CA GLU A 239 -1.93 -10.08 19.87
C GLU A 239 -0.94 -11.23 19.63
N ASP A 240 -1.46 -12.44 19.47
CA ASP A 240 -0.72 -13.67 19.20
C ASP A 240 0.06 -13.64 17.87
N GLN A 241 -0.35 -12.78 16.94
CA GLN A 241 0.25 -12.64 15.61
C GLN A 241 1.19 -11.46 15.51
N ILE A 242 1.26 -10.58 16.52
CA ILE A 242 2.11 -9.39 16.48
C ILE A 242 3.57 -9.81 16.50
N GLN A 243 4.32 -9.33 15.52
CA GLN A 243 5.75 -9.60 15.35
C GLN A 243 6.57 -8.31 15.48
N PRO A 244 7.86 -8.39 15.83
CA PRO A 244 8.77 -7.25 15.78
C PRO A 244 8.83 -6.63 14.39
N TYR A 245 9.04 -5.32 14.31
CA TYR A 245 9.19 -4.65 13.02
C TYR A 245 10.40 -5.19 12.24
N PRO A 246 10.24 -5.44 10.93
CA PRO A 246 11.38 -5.79 10.09
C PRO A 246 12.34 -4.61 10.03
N LYS A 247 13.64 -4.91 10.10
CA LYS A 247 14.73 -3.94 9.93
C LYS A 247 15.32 -4.11 8.53
N ARG A 248 15.86 -3.02 7.97
CA ARG A 248 16.72 -3.13 6.78
C ARG A 248 18.06 -3.69 7.23
N ASP A 249 18.60 -4.65 6.49
CA ASP A 249 19.97 -5.11 6.71
C ASP A 249 20.91 -3.92 6.50
N LEU A 250 21.62 -3.55 7.56
CA LEU A 250 22.72 -2.60 7.54
C LEU A 250 23.96 -3.40 7.17
N LEU A 251 24.35 -3.38 5.90
CA LEU A 251 25.70 -3.74 5.45
C LEU A 251 26.48 -2.45 5.23
#